data_AF-D8FDL3-F1
#
_entry.id   AF-D8FDL3-F1
#
_cell.length_a   1.000
_cell.length_b   1.000
_cell.length_c   1.000
_cell.angle_alpha   90.00
_cell.angle_beta   90.00
_cell.angle_gamma   90.00
#
_symmetry.space_group_name_H-M   'P 1'
#
loop_
_entity.id
_entity.type
_entity.pdbx_description
1 polymer ?
#
loop_
_entity_poly.entity_id
_entity_poly.type
_entity_poly.pdbx_seq_one_letter_code
_entity_poly.pdbx_strand_id
1 'polypeptide(L)' 'MSDEEGLNIDFDESGKMIGLEVLDAVERYSLADVFNIATEKILSSKKQW' A
#
# COMPACT_ATOMS: atom_id res chain seq x y z
N MET A 1 1.19 22.26 9.65
CA MET A 1 0.65 21.62 8.45
C MET A 1 1.23 20.23 8.45
N SER A 2 0.42 19.22 8.73
CA SER A 2 0.83 17.81 8.71
C SER A 2 0.48 17.29 7.32
N ASP A 3 1.29 17.67 6.35
CA ASP A 3 1.20 17.08 5.03
C ASP A 3 1.81 15.68 5.18
N GLU A 4 0.94 14.66 5.13
CA GLU A 4 1.37 13.27 5.27
C GLU A 4 2.24 12.91 4.06
N GLU A 5 3.56 12.97 4.22
CA GLU A 5 4.48 12.53 3.18
C GLU A 5 4.58 11.00 3.16
N GLY A 6 4.51 10.41 1.96
CA GLY A 6 4.84 9.01 1.72
C GLY A 6 3.65 8.11 1.42
N LEU A 7 2.88 7.73 2.43
CA LEU A 7 1.86 6.68 2.33
C LEU A 7 0.63 7.01 3.18
N ASN A 8 -0.54 6.99 2.55
CA ASN A 8 -1.83 7.00 3.25
C ASN A 8 -2.46 5.59 3.19
N ILE A 9 -2.95 5.10 4.33
CA ILE A 9 -3.55 3.77 4.46
C ILE A 9 -4.88 3.89 5.20
N ASP A 10 -5.96 3.52 4.51
CA ASP A 10 -7.31 3.57 5.08
C ASP A 10 -7.74 2.20 5.58
N PHE A 11 -8.38 2.20 6.76
CA PHE A 11 -8.96 1.02 7.38
C PHE A 11 -10.47 1.20 7.58
N ASP A 12 -11.23 0.12 7.47
CA ASP A 12 -12.63 0.08 7.88
C ASP A 12 -12.80 -0.04 9.40
N GLU A 13 -14.04 -0.03 9.88
CA GLU A 13 -14.39 -0.14 11.30
C GLU A 13 -13.91 -1.46 11.95
N SER A 14 -13.63 -2.49 11.16
CA SER A 14 -13.09 -3.77 11.63
C SER A 14 -11.56 -3.83 11.65
N GLY A 15 -10.90 -2.77 11.20
CA GLY A 15 -9.44 -2.70 11.05
C GLY A 15 -8.92 -3.39 9.78
N LYS A 16 -9.79 -3.67 8.80
CA LYS A 16 -9.37 -4.20 7.49
C LYS A 16 -8.94 -3.05 6.59
N MET A 17 -7.79 -3.18 5.94
CA MET A 17 -7.30 -2.21 4.95
C MET A 17 -8.26 -2.14 3.76
N ILE A 18 -8.69 -0.93 3.40
CA ILE A 18 -9.58 -0.63 2.28
C ILE A 18 -8.99 0.34 1.26
N GLY A 19 -7.92 1.05 1.61
CA GLY A 19 -7.25 2.01 0.74
C GLY A 19 -5.74 2.06 0.97
N LEU A 20 -4.99 2.34 -0.11
CA LEU A 20 -3.55 2.57 -0.11
C LEU A 20 -3.23 3.62 -1.16
N GLU A 21 -2.65 4.74 -0.75
CA GLU A 21 -2.24 5.83 -1.63
C GLU A 21 -0.77 6.13 -1.42
N VAL A 22 0.00 6.19 -2.52
CA VAL A 22 1.39 6.65 -2.50
C VAL A 22 1.40 8.11 -2.90
N LEU A 23 1.70 8.98 -1.92
CA LEU A 23 1.69 10.42 -2.12
C LEU A 23 3.01 10.85 -2.80
N ASP A 24 2.92 11.87 -3.66
CA ASP A 24 4.04 12.41 -4.45
C ASP A 24 4.76 11.41 -5.37
N ALA A 25 4.15 10.24 -5.64
CA ALA A 25 4.76 9.20 -6.47
C ALA A 25 5.17 9.73 -7.85
N VAL A 26 4.35 10.60 -8.43
CA VAL A 26 4.58 11.18 -9.77
C VAL A 26 5.59 12.33 -9.76
N GLU A 27 5.89 12.90 -8.59
CA GLU A 27 6.94 13.90 -8.44
C GLU A 27 8.32 13.25 -8.35
N ARG A 28 8.38 12.00 -7.88
CA ARG A 28 9.62 11.23 -7.66
C ARG A 28 9.88 10.17 -8.73
N TYR A 29 8.84 9.67 -9.39
CA TYR A 29 8.90 8.58 -10.36
C TYR A 29 8.06 8.90 -11.59
N SER A 30 8.45 8.40 -12.76
CA SER A 30 7.61 8.54 -13.94
C SER A 30 6.37 7.64 -13.82
N LEU A 31 5.26 8.03 -14.46
CA LEU A 31 4.05 7.18 -14.49
C LEU A 31 4.31 5.77 -15.03
N ALA A 32 5.30 5.63 -15.94
CA ALA A 32 5.71 4.33 -16.47
C ALA A 32 6.38 3.46 -15.40
N ASP A 33 7.09 4.06 -14.45
CA ASP A 33 7.75 3.35 -13.34
C ASP A 33 6.73 2.92 -12.26
N VAL A 34 5.65 3.69 -12.09
CA VAL A 34 4.57 3.42 -11.11
C VAL A 34 3.60 2.33 -11.60
N PHE A 35 3.68 1.90 -12.87
CA PHE A 35 2.67 1.04 -13.50
C PHE A 35 2.73 -0.45 -13.12
N ASN A 36 3.64 -0.88 -12.24
CA ASN A 36 3.79 -2.29 -11.87
C ASN A 36 3.48 -2.58 -10.40
N ILE A 37 2.21 -2.36 -9.99
CA ILE A 37 1.73 -2.73 -8.66
C ILE A 37 1.09 -4.13 -8.73
N ALA A 38 1.65 -5.09 -7.99
CA ALA A 38 1.12 -6.44 -7.87
C ALA A 38 0.74 -6.74 -6.41
N THR A 39 -0.41 -7.37 -6.19
CA THR A 39 -0.81 -7.89 -4.88
C THR A 39 -0.52 -9.39 -4.81
N GLU A 40 0.43 -9.79 -3.97
CA GLU A 40 0.69 -11.19 -3.72
C GLU A 40 0.05 -11.63 -2.39
N LYS A 41 -0.76 -12.70 -2.45
CA LYS A 41 -1.28 -13.34 -1.24
C LYS A 41 -0.21 -14.26 -0.66
N ILE A 42 0.59 -13.76 0.27
CA ILE A 42 1.52 -14.61 1.04
C ILE A 42 0.70 -15.44 2.03
N LEU A 43 0.44 -16.69 1.67
CA LEU A 43 -0.11 -17.68 2.59
C LEU A 43 1.03 -18.20 3.47
N SER A 44 1.05 -17.78 4.74
CA SER A 44 1.96 -18.34 5.73
C SER A 44 1.59 -19.80 6.00
N SER A 45 2.34 -20.74 5.45
CA SER A 45 2.24 -22.17 5.78
C SER A 45 2.98 -22.45 7.08
N LYS A 46 2.54 -21.88 8.22
CA LYS A 46 2.96 -22.44 9.51
C LYS A 46 2.30 -23.80 9.66
N LYS A 47 3.02 -24.86 9.30
CA LYS A 47 2.74 -26.22 9.79
C LYS A 47 2.81 -26.15 11.32
N GLN A 48 1.65 -26.18 11.97
CA GLN A 48 1.55 -26.47 13.39
C GLN A 48 1.68 -28.00 13.50
N TRP A 49 2.77 -28.47 14.10
CA TRP A 49 2.90 -29.83 14.61
C TRP A 49 2.41 -29.85 16.05
#